data_AF-A0A2E9TJL3-F1
#
_entry.id   AF-A0A2E9TJL3-F1
#
_cell.length_a   1.000
_cell.length_b   1.000
_cell.length_c   1.000
_cell.angle_alpha   90.00
_cell.angle_beta   90.00
_cell.angle_gamma   90.00
#
_symmetry.space_group_name_H-M   'P 1'
#
loop_
_entity.id
_entity.type
_entity.pdbx_description
1 polymer ?
#
loop_
_entity_poly.entity_id
_entity_poly.type
_entity_poly.pdbx_seq_one_letter_code
_entity_poly.pdbx_strand_id
1 'polypeptide(L)' 'MIGNAISWGQSGYSIIEEGELNRQTWALDVHHYLIAKPNGQPVPGKFTLEEAKAHIEALEAEG' A
#
# COMPACT_ATOMS: atom_id res chain seq x y z
N MET A 1 -6.10 7.19 8.41
CA MET A 1 -5.55 6.27 9.43
C MET A 1 -4.83 5.17 8.69
N ILE A 2 -3.66 4.73 9.17
CA ILE A 2 -2.96 3.57 8.60
C ILE A 2 -3.44 2.31 9.32
N GLY A 3 -3.91 1.34 8.54
CA GLY A 3 -4.36 0.03 9.02
C GLY A 3 -3.21 -0.95 9.14
N ASN A 4 -2.99 -1.70 8.06
CA ASN A 4 -1.90 -2.65 7.94
C ASN A 4 -0.87 -2.22 6.89
N ALA A 5 0.32 -2.80 7.00
CA ALA A 5 1.33 -2.79 5.96
C ALA A 5 1.57 -4.23 5.49
N ILE A 6 1.57 -4.43 4.18
CA ILE A 6 1.75 -5.72 3.50
C ILE A 6 3.06 -5.65 2.74
N SER A 7 4.02 -6.52 3.06
CA SER A 7 5.23 -6.66 2.25
C SER A 7 4.90 -7.26 0.89
N TRP A 8 5.40 -6.67 -0.19
CA TRP A 8 5.20 -7.16 -1.56
C TRP A 8 6.46 -6.97 -2.40
N GLY A 9 6.60 -7.81 -3.43
CA GLY A 9 7.82 -7.87 -4.26
C GLY A 9 8.98 -8.58 -3.57
N GLN A 10 10.15 -8.50 -4.20
CA GLN A 10 11.40 -9.11 -3.71
C GLN A 10 12.36 -8.10 -3.07
N SER A 11 12.14 -6.80 -3.31
CA SER A 11 13.08 -5.73 -2.98
C SER A 11 12.72 -5.00 -1.68
N GLY A 12 11.65 -5.42 -0.99
CA GLY A 12 11.24 -4.86 0.30
C GLY A 12 10.25 -3.69 0.20
N TYR A 13 9.46 -3.62 -0.86
CA TYR A 13 8.34 -2.67 -0.93
C TYR A 13 7.22 -3.06 0.04
N SER A 14 6.47 -2.05 0.48
CA SER A 14 5.31 -2.25 1.35
C SER A 14 4.07 -1.56 0.78
N ILE A 15 2.95 -2.27 0.78
CA ILE A 15 1.63 -1.74 0.46
C ILE A 15 0.94 -1.38 1.77
N ILE A 16 0.44 -0.17 1.89
CA ILE A 16 -0.10 0.37 3.14
C ILE A 16 -1.59 0.66 2.96
N GLU A 17 -2.42 0.15 3.85
CA GLU A 17 -3.84 0.46 3.90
C GLU A 17 -4.06 1.87 4.48
N GLU A 18 -4.69 2.76 3.72
CA GLU A 18 -5.16 4.05 4.21
C GLU A 18 -6.69 4.12 4.16
N GLY A 19 -7.27 4.47 5.30
CA GLY A 19 -8.71 4.55 5.44
C GLY A 19 -9.17 5.30 6.67
N GLU A 20 -10.44 5.11 7.01
CA GLU A 20 -11.09 5.73 8.15
C GLU A 20 -11.65 4.67 9.11
N LEU A 21 -11.60 4.94 10.41
CA LEU A 21 -12.20 4.06 11.41
C LEU A 21 -13.72 4.18 11.33
N ASN A 22 -14.39 3.08 11.03
CA ASN A 22 -15.83 2.98 11.13
C ASN A 22 -16.25 2.93 12.61
N ARG A 23 -16.92 3.97 13.09
CA ARG A 23 -17.26 4.10 14.53
C ARG A 23 -18.41 3.20 14.97
N GLN A 24 -19.11 2.56 14.03
CA GLN A 24 -20.21 1.63 14.34
C GLN A 24 -19.69 0.21 14.46
N THR A 25 -18.80 -0.21 13.55
CA THR A 25 -18.27 -1.57 13.48
C THR A 25 -16.89 -1.70 14.13
N TRP A 26 -16.22 -0.58 14.40
CA TRP A 26 -14.84 -0.48 14.86
C TRP A 26 -13.81 -1.06 13.88
N ALA A 27 -14.23 -1.40 12.66
CA ALA A 27 -13.36 -1.83 11.59
C ALA A 27 -12.73 -0.62 10.89
N LEU A 28 -11.61 -0.86 10.20
CA LEU A 28 -11.05 0.12 9.27
C LEU A 28 -11.74 -0.04 7.92
N ASP A 29 -12.39 1.04 7.44
CA ASP A 29 -12.87 1.13 6.07
C ASP A 29 -11.71 1.61 5.19
N VAL A 30 -11.10 0.68 4.46
CA VAL A 30 -9.98 0.97 3.57
C VAL A 30 -10.48 1.69 2.32
N HIS A 31 -9.97 2.88 2.06
CA HIS A 31 -10.35 3.68 0.88
C HIS A 31 -9.41 3.43 -0.30
N HIS A 32 -8.12 3.31 0.00
CA HIS A 32 -7.08 3.08 -1.00
C HIS A 32 -5.81 2.56 -0.34
N TYR A 33 -4.86 2.20 -1.18
CA TYR A 33 -3.56 1.70 -0.80
C TYR A 33 -2.48 2.69 -1.23
N LEU A 34 -1.45 2.81 -0.40
CA LEU A 34 -0.23 3.55 -0.68
C LEU A 34 0.91 2.55 -0.85
N ILE A 35 1.99 2.97 -1.52
CA ILE A 35 3.21 2.17 -1.63
C ILE A 35 4.34 2.90 -0.93
N ALA A 36 5.10 2.19 -0.11
CA ALA A 36 6.37 2.63 0.43
C ALA A 36 7.51 1.85 -0.21
N LYS A 37 8.55 2.59 -0.61
CA LYS A 37 9.83 2.05 -1.06
C LYS A 37 10.57 1.37 0.11
N PRO A 38 11.58 0.53 -0.16
CA PRO A 38 12.38 -0.11 0.89
C PRO A 38 13.08 0.86 1.83
N ASN A 39 13.36 2.09 1.35
CA ASN A 39 13.93 3.16 2.15
C ASN A 39 12.89 3.95 2.97
N GLY A 40 11.63 3.51 3.00
CA GLY A 40 10.52 4.14 3.70
C GLY A 40 9.90 5.35 3.00
N GLN A 41 10.39 5.75 1.82
CA GLN A 41 9.80 6.87 1.09
C GLN A 41 8.50 6.44 0.37
N PRO A 42 7.47 7.30 0.34
CA PRO A 42 6.25 6.99 -0.39
C PRO A 42 6.50 7.02 -1.90
N VAL A 43 5.86 6.11 -2.62
CA VAL A 43 5.64 6.25 -4.07
C VAL A 43 4.38 7.10 -4.25
N PRO A 44 4.42 8.20 -5.02
CA PRO A 44 3.25 9.04 -5.24
C PRO A 44 2.11 8.29 -5.91
N GLY A 45 0.92 8.38 -5.33
CA GLY A 45 -0.29 7.79 -5.89
C GLY A 45 -1.22 7.25 -4.83
N LYS A 46 -2.42 6.88 -5.29
CA LYS A 46 -3.41 6.12 -4.52
C LYS A 46 -3.85 4.97 -5.42
N PHE A 47 -3.85 3.78 -4.88
CA PHE A 47 -4.01 2.55 -5.65
C PHE A 47 -5.14 1.71 -5.06
N THR A 48 -5.74 0.86 -5.88
CA THR A 48 -6.34 -0.39 -5.40
C THR A 48 -5.24 -1.38 -5.01
N LEU A 49 -5.60 -2.46 -4.31
CA LEU A 49 -4.60 -3.48 -3.92
C LEU A 49 -3.95 -4.13 -5.15
N GLU A 50 -4.74 -4.42 -6.18
CA GLU A 50 -4.23 -5.03 -7.42
C GLU A 50 -3.32 -4.08 -8.18
N GLU A 51 -3.71 -2.81 -8.32
CA GLU A 51 -2.86 -1.79 -8.94
C GLU A 51 -1.55 -1.60 -8.15
N ALA A 52 -1.60 -1.64 -6.82
CA ALA A 52 -0.39 -1.48 -6.00
C ALA A 52 0.61 -2.62 -6.22
N LYS A 53 0.11 -3.86 -6.29
CA LYS A 53 0.93 -5.05 -6.57
C LYS A 53 1.56 -4.98 -7.96
N ALA A 54 0.74 -4.72 -8.98
CA ALA A 54 1.21 -4.59 -10.35
C ALA A 54 2.22 -3.45 -10.52
N HIS A 55 2.03 -2.33 -9.81
CA HIS A 55 2.95 -1.20 -9.85
C HIS A 55 4.31 -1.56 -9.23
N ILE A 56 4.33 -2.27 -8.10
CA ILE A 56 5.58 -2.75 -7.48
C ILE A 56 6.30 -3.72 -8.42
N GLU A 57 5.58 -4.67 -9.02
CA GLU A 57 6.17 -5.63 -9.97
C GLU A 57 6.78 -4.93 -11.19
N ALA A 58 6.15 -3.88 -11.70
CA ALA A 58 6.71 -3.05 -12.77
C ALA A 58 7.98 -2.31 -12.32
N LEU A 59 7.97 -1.70 -11.14
CA LEU A 59 9.14 -1.01 -10.58
C LEU A 59 10.33 -1.96 -10.37
N GLU A 60 10.07 -3.21 -9.99
CA GLU A 60 11.12 -4.22 -9.83
C GLU A 60 11.64 -4.76 -11.16
N ALA A 61 10.81 -4.79 -12.21
CA ALA A 61 11.25 -5.20 -13.54
C ALA A 61 12.12 -4.13 -14.24
N GLU A 62 12.01 -2.87 -13.84
CA GLU A 62 12.77 -1.73 -14.37
C GLU A 62 14.13 -1.51 -13.68
N GLY A 63 14.35 -2.13 -12.51
CA GLY A 63 15.57 -1.97 -11.69
C GLY A 63 16.59 -3.09 -11.87
#